data_AF-A0A2S1WLL2-F1
#
_entry.id   AF-A0A2S1WLL2-F1
#
_cell.length_a   1.000
_cell.length_b   1.000
_cell.length_c   1.000
_cell.angle_alpha   90.00
_cell.angle_beta   90.00
_cell.angle_gamma   90.00
#
_symmetry.space_group_name_H-M   'P 1'
#
loop_
_entity.id
_entity.type
_entity.pdbx_description
1 polymer ?
#
loop_
_entity_poly.entity_id
_entity_poly.type
_entity_poly.pdbx_seq_one_letter_code
_entity_poly.pdbx_strand_id
1 'polypeptide(L)'
;MGANEINVPEKTLQKRVNKPSLGHFKKSGSRVFRSLKEVRLSEEAVNEVSLGSEFGLEVFESVSSVDISGVSKGKGFQGVMKRFGFRGGPQSHGSGFHRHAGSIGMRSTPGRCFPGSKRPSHMGTVNVTVKNLEVIKVDLEKKVLLVKGAIPGPRGSVVVVRRSSRAKG
;
A
#
# COMPACT_ATOMS: atom_id res chain seq x y z
N MET A 1 -0.53 -13.75 7.76
CA MET A 1 -0.12 -12.96 8.94
C MET A 1 -1.24 -12.00 9.34
N GLY A 2 -1.54 -11.95 10.64
CA GLY A 2 -2.54 -11.02 11.20
C GLY A 2 -1.89 -9.79 11.83
N ALA A 3 -2.48 -8.62 11.63
CA ALA A 3 -2.03 -7.36 12.20
C ALA A 3 -3.17 -6.64 12.92
N ASN A 4 -2.85 -6.05 14.08
CA ASN A 4 -3.74 -5.24 14.90
C ASN A 4 -3.14 -3.85 15.11
N GLU A 5 -4.02 -2.86 15.32
CA GLU A 5 -3.59 -1.55 15.82
C GLU A 5 -3.04 -1.70 17.25
N ILE A 6 -2.03 -0.91 17.58
CA ILE A 6 -1.46 -0.83 18.92
C ILE A 6 -2.59 -0.36 19.86
N ASN A 7 -2.88 -1.11 20.93
CA ASN A 7 -3.87 -0.83 21.99
C ASN A 7 -5.36 -1.15 21.71
N VAL A 8 -5.70 -2.03 20.77
CA VAL A 8 -7.10 -2.50 20.63
C VAL A 8 -7.36 -3.77 21.46
N PRO A 9 -8.32 -3.76 22.40
CA PRO A 9 -8.62 -4.95 23.21
C PRO A 9 -9.32 -6.03 22.37
N GLU A 10 -8.95 -7.29 22.63
CA GLU A 10 -9.41 -8.45 21.85
C GLU A 10 -10.94 -8.64 21.89
N LYS A 11 -11.57 -8.36 23.04
CA LYS A 11 -13.03 -8.40 23.22
C LYS A 11 -13.77 -7.52 22.21
N THR A 12 -13.19 -6.37 21.85
CA THR A 12 -13.77 -5.45 20.87
C THR A 12 -13.63 -5.98 19.45
N LEU A 13 -12.52 -6.68 19.15
CA LEU A 13 -12.30 -7.29 17.84
C LEU A 13 -13.26 -8.46 17.60
N GLN A 14 -13.46 -9.34 18.59
CA GLN A 14 -14.37 -10.48 18.49
C GLN A 14 -15.80 -10.06 18.14
N LYS A 15 -16.27 -8.92 18.68
CA LYS A 15 -17.60 -8.36 18.36
C LYS A 15 -17.72 -7.79 16.95
N ARG A 16 -16.61 -7.34 16.34
CA ARG A 16 -16.58 -6.68 15.03
C ARG A 16 -16.33 -7.65 13.88
N VAL A 17 -15.83 -8.84 14.17
CA VAL A 17 -15.51 -9.86 13.16
C VAL A 17 -16.72 -10.75 12.89
N ASN A 18 -16.89 -11.15 11.63
CA ASN A 18 -17.99 -12.02 11.22
C ASN A 18 -17.82 -13.47 11.76
N LYS A 19 -18.92 -14.23 11.81
CA LYS A 19 -18.90 -15.61 12.31
C LYS A 19 -17.93 -16.55 11.55
N PRO A 20 -17.82 -16.51 10.20
CA PRO A 20 -16.89 -17.38 9.48
C PRO A 20 -15.43 -17.12 9.83
N SER A 21 -14.99 -15.86 9.89
CA SER A 21 -13.62 -15.53 10.26
C SER A 21 -13.31 -15.90 11.72
N LEU A 22 -14.28 -15.76 12.63
CA LEU A 22 -14.14 -16.27 14.00
C LEU A 22 -13.93 -17.80 14.03
N GLY A 23 -14.65 -18.55 13.20
CA GLY A 23 -14.43 -19.99 13.06
C GLY A 23 -13.04 -20.34 12.54
N HIS A 24 -12.52 -19.55 11.60
CA HIS A 24 -11.15 -19.70 11.10
C HIS A 24 -10.11 -19.48 12.20
N PHE A 25 -10.23 -18.40 12.99
CA PHE A 25 -9.32 -18.11 14.11
C PHE A 25 -9.36 -19.17 15.21
N LYS A 26 -10.54 -19.71 15.51
CA LYS A 26 -10.70 -20.81 16.48
C LYS A 26 -9.98 -22.08 16.01
N LYS A 27 -10.07 -22.42 14.72
CA LYS A 27 -9.38 -23.59 14.15
C LYS A 27 -7.86 -23.41 14.13
N SER A 28 -7.37 -22.20 13.90
CA SER A 28 -5.94 -21.90 13.87
C SER A 28 -5.32 -21.65 15.25
N GLY A 29 -6.11 -21.71 16.34
CA GLY A 29 -5.65 -21.44 17.71
C GLY A 29 -5.13 -20.03 17.93
N SER A 30 -5.47 -19.09 17.05
CA SER A 30 -4.88 -17.75 17.01
C SER A 30 -5.80 -16.70 17.65
N ARG A 31 -5.22 -15.61 18.15
CA ARG A 31 -5.99 -14.42 18.54
C ARG A 31 -6.77 -13.84 17.36
N VAL A 32 -7.83 -13.09 17.64
CA VAL A 32 -8.60 -12.42 16.59
C VAL A 32 -7.86 -11.19 16.06
N PHE A 33 -7.76 -11.07 14.74
CA PHE A 33 -7.07 -9.97 14.07
C PHE A 33 -8.02 -9.08 13.27
N ARG A 34 -7.74 -7.77 13.22
CA ARG A 34 -8.45 -6.78 12.41
C ARG A 34 -8.12 -6.89 10.93
N SER A 35 -6.87 -7.20 10.61
CA SER A 35 -6.41 -7.27 9.22
C SER A 35 -5.59 -8.53 9.00
N LEU A 36 -5.93 -9.26 7.95
CA LEU A 36 -5.20 -10.42 7.48
C LEU A 36 -4.49 -10.05 6.17
N LYS A 37 -3.20 -10.35 6.10
CA LYS A 37 -2.39 -10.20 4.89
C LYS A 37 -1.54 -11.45 4.68
N GLU A 38 -1.40 -11.82 3.42
CA GLU A 38 -0.51 -12.89 3.01
C GLU A 38 0.84 -12.30 2.62
N VAL A 39 1.90 -13.02 2.97
CA VAL A 39 3.28 -12.69 2.62
C VAL A 39 3.86 -13.93 1.97
N ARG A 40 4.47 -13.75 0.80
CA ARG A 40 5.19 -14.83 0.13
C ARG A 40 6.55 -15.02 0.81
N LEU A 41 6.83 -16.24 1.21
CA LEU A 41 8.08 -16.67 1.82
C LEU A 41 8.79 -17.66 0.88
N SER A 42 10.11 -17.84 1.03
CA SER A 42 10.84 -18.94 0.40
C SER A 42 10.48 -20.27 1.07
N GLU A 43 10.69 -21.39 0.38
CA GLU A 43 10.36 -22.73 0.91
C GLU A 43 11.06 -23.02 2.25
N GLU A 44 12.32 -22.59 2.39
CA GLU A 44 13.10 -22.67 3.62
C GLU A 44 12.40 -21.92 4.78
N ALA A 45 11.96 -20.69 4.53
CA ALA A 45 11.28 -19.87 5.52
C ALA A 45 9.85 -20.34 5.83
N VAL A 46 9.21 -21.13 4.96
CA VAL A 46 7.89 -21.72 5.27
C VAL A 46 8.03 -22.82 6.31
N ASN A 47 9.11 -23.62 6.25
CA ASN A 47 9.33 -24.74 7.18
C ASN A 47 9.64 -24.27 8.61
N GLU A 48 10.19 -23.06 8.76
CA GLU A 48 10.53 -22.47 10.06
C GLU A 48 9.32 -21.82 10.76
N VAL A 49 8.21 -21.59 10.04
CA VAL A 49 7.05 -20.86 10.57
C VAL A 49 5.95 -21.81 10.99
N SER A 50 5.73 -21.93 12.31
CA SER A 50 4.61 -22.68 12.87
C SER A 50 3.35 -21.82 13.01
N LEU A 51 2.18 -22.46 12.94
CA LEU A 51 0.90 -21.81 13.17
C LEU A 51 0.84 -21.26 14.60
N GLY A 52 0.53 -19.96 14.73
CA GLY A 52 0.46 -19.28 16.02
C GLY A 52 1.75 -18.54 16.42
N SER A 53 2.82 -18.63 15.62
CA SER A 53 4.02 -17.83 15.84
C SER A 53 3.73 -16.33 15.83
N GLU A 54 4.19 -15.63 16.86
CA GLU A 54 4.15 -14.17 16.93
C GLU A 54 5.46 -13.58 16.39
N PHE A 55 5.36 -12.62 15.48
CA PHE A 55 6.51 -11.91 14.93
C PHE A 55 6.61 -10.51 15.54
N GLY A 56 7.70 -10.25 16.24
CA GLY A 56 8.05 -8.95 16.79
C GLY A 56 8.78 -8.04 15.80
N LEU A 57 9.23 -6.87 16.28
CA LEU A 57 10.09 -5.95 15.52
C LEU A 57 11.55 -6.40 15.45
N GLU A 58 11.93 -7.40 16.25
CA GLU A 58 13.28 -8.00 16.30
C GLU A 58 13.76 -8.47 14.92
N VAL A 59 12.84 -8.90 14.06
CA VAL A 59 13.11 -9.34 12.68
C VAL A 59 13.74 -8.24 11.81
N PHE A 60 13.63 -6.97 12.21
CA PHE A 60 14.12 -5.82 11.46
C PHE A 60 15.40 -5.20 12.02
N GLU A 61 15.97 -5.68 13.13
CA GLU A 61 17.18 -5.09 13.73
C GLU A 61 18.40 -5.22 12.82
N SER A 62 18.54 -6.33 12.11
CA SER A 62 19.66 -6.61 11.20
C SER A 62 19.40 -6.18 9.75
N VAL A 63 18.27 -5.51 9.47
CA VAL A 63 17.83 -5.19 8.11
C VAL A 63 18.10 -3.72 7.81
N SER A 64 19.03 -3.46 6.89
CA SER A 64 19.38 -2.09 6.46
C SER A 64 18.29 -1.42 5.60
N SER A 65 17.56 -2.19 4.80
CA SER A 65 16.57 -1.66 3.86
C SER A 65 15.31 -2.52 3.71
N VAL A 66 14.17 -1.84 3.62
CA VAL A 66 12.84 -2.46 3.56
C VAL A 66 12.02 -1.95 2.38
N ASP A 67 11.14 -2.80 1.87
CA ASP A 67 10.10 -2.47 0.92
C ASP A 67 8.76 -2.35 1.67
N ILE A 68 8.11 -1.19 1.57
CA ILE A 68 6.82 -0.93 2.25
C ILE A 68 5.70 -0.89 1.22
N SER A 69 4.70 -1.74 1.42
CA SER A 69 3.51 -1.84 0.57
C SER A 69 2.27 -1.38 1.32
N GLY A 70 1.43 -0.55 0.68
CA GLY A 70 0.21 -0.05 1.32
C GLY A 70 -0.76 0.56 0.31
N VAL A 71 -1.96 0.88 0.79
CA VAL A 71 -2.98 1.55 -0.02
C VAL A 71 -2.69 3.04 -0.01
N SER A 72 -2.40 3.61 -1.19
CA SER A 72 -2.13 5.04 -1.35
C SER A 72 -3.33 5.91 -0.97
N LYS A 73 -3.06 7.15 -0.52
CA LYS A 73 -4.10 8.12 -0.17
C LYS A 73 -5.01 8.40 -1.39
N GLY A 74 -6.30 8.21 -1.20
CA GLY A 74 -7.34 8.52 -2.19
C GLY A 74 -7.36 10.02 -2.51
N LYS A 75 -7.46 10.36 -3.79
CA LYS A 75 -7.63 11.74 -4.26
C LYS A 75 -8.97 11.93 -4.99
N GLY A 76 -9.81 10.90 -5.15
CA GLY A 76 -11.10 11.01 -5.85
C GLY A 76 -10.93 11.09 -7.38
N PHE A 77 -11.97 11.55 -8.08
CA PHE A 77 -11.91 11.78 -9.53
C PHE A 77 -10.99 12.95 -9.84
N GLN A 78 -10.01 12.73 -10.71
CA GLN A 78 -8.99 13.74 -11.01
C GLN A 78 -8.86 14.00 -12.51
N GLY A 79 -8.66 15.27 -12.83
CA GLY A 79 -8.35 15.73 -14.18
C GLY A 79 -6.98 15.25 -14.66
N VAL A 80 -6.77 15.31 -15.98
CA VAL A 80 -5.54 14.85 -16.65
C VAL A 80 -4.28 15.58 -16.20
N MET A 81 -4.39 16.86 -15.85
CA MET A 81 -3.23 17.63 -15.35
C MET A 81 -2.72 17.08 -14.02
N LYS A 82 -3.59 16.88 -13.02
CA LYS A 82 -3.18 16.38 -11.71
C LYS A 82 -2.79 14.90 -11.75
N ARG A 83 -3.49 14.10 -12.56
CA ARG A 83 -3.27 12.66 -12.63
C ARG A 83 -2.02 12.28 -13.42
N PHE A 84 -1.76 12.97 -14.54
CA PHE A 84 -0.73 12.59 -15.51
C PHE A 84 0.27 13.71 -15.84
N GLY A 85 0.16 14.89 -15.22
CA GLY A 85 1.07 16.00 -15.47
C GLY A 85 0.88 16.68 -16.83
N PHE A 86 -0.32 16.63 -17.42
CA PHE A 86 -0.58 17.31 -18.70
C PHE A 86 -0.42 18.83 -18.55
N ARG A 87 0.14 19.48 -19.59
CA ARG A 87 0.46 20.92 -19.58
C ARG A 87 -0.76 21.82 -19.72
N GLY A 88 -1.83 21.33 -20.36
CA GLY A 88 -3.04 22.12 -20.64
C GLY A 88 -2.88 23.08 -21.82
N GLY A 89 -3.89 23.92 -22.06
CA GLY A 89 -3.87 24.96 -23.08
C GLY A 89 -3.26 26.28 -22.58
N PRO A 90 -3.03 27.26 -23.48
CA PRO A 90 -2.61 28.61 -23.10
C PRO A 90 -3.58 29.24 -22.09
N GLN A 91 -3.10 30.10 -21.21
CA GLN A 91 -3.96 30.82 -20.25
C GLN A 91 -4.57 32.11 -20.83
N SER A 92 -3.93 32.72 -21.84
CA SER A 92 -4.36 33.94 -22.51
C SER A 92 -4.69 33.67 -24.00
N HIS A 93 -4.82 34.74 -24.79
CA HIS A 93 -5.08 34.70 -26.24
C HIS A 93 -6.37 33.95 -26.63
N GLY A 94 -7.45 34.14 -25.85
CA GLY A 94 -8.79 33.62 -26.19
C GLY A 94 -8.95 32.10 -26.02
N SER A 95 -8.03 31.42 -25.34
CA SER A 95 -8.18 29.97 -25.11
C SER A 95 -9.34 29.66 -24.16
N GLY A 96 -10.22 28.73 -24.53
CA GLY A 96 -11.26 28.18 -23.66
C GLY A 96 -10.92 26.82 -23.03
N PHE A 97 -9.72 26.28 -23.28
CA PHE A 97 -9.36 24.89 -22.97
C PHE A 97 -8.14 24.76 -22.04
N HIS A 98 -8.03 25.63 -21.03
CA HIS A 98 -6.86 25.75 -20.15
C HIS A 98 -6.43 24.44 -19.48
N ARG A 99 -7.38 23.60 -19.03
CA ARG A 99 -7.10 22.39 -18.24
C ARG A 99 -7.52 21.08 -18.92
N HIS A 100 -7.81 21.13 -20.21
CA HIS A 100 -8.27 19.98 -20.99
C HIS A 100 -7.09 19.11 -21.44
N ALA A 101 -7.41 17.89 -21.89
CA ALA A 101 -6.41 16.93 -22.35
C ALA A 101 -5.82 17.25 -23.74
N GLY A 102 -6.51 18.08 -24.53
CA GLY A 102 -6.24 18.24 -25.96
C GLY A 102 -6.79 17.05 -26.75
N SER A 103 -6.12 16.71 -27.85
CA SER A 103 -6.53 15.58 -28.70
C SER A 103 -6.39 14.24 -27.96
N ILE A 104 -7.35 13.34 -28.18
CA ILE A 104 -7.42 11.99 -27.60
C ILE A 104 -7.22 10.88 -28.64
N GLY A 105 -6.95 11.23 -29.91
CA GLY A 105 -6.83 10.27 -31.00
C GLY A 105 -6.39 10.89 -32.33
N MET A 106 -6.36 10.06 -33.37
CA MET A 106 -6.03 10.44 -34.75
C MET A 106 -7.30 10.36 -35.62
N ARG A 107 -7.33 11.10 -36.73
CA ARG A 107 -8.51 11.24 -37.61
C ARG A 107 -8.89 9.95 -38.35
N SER A 108 -8.11 9.55 -39.37
CA SER A 108 -8.52 8.48 -40.30
C SER A 108 -8.05 7.09 -39.85
N THR A 109 -6.75 6.87 -39.67
CA THR A 109 -6.20 5.63 -39.11
C THR A 109 -5.68 5.95 -37.73
N PRO A 110 -6.10 5.28 -36.63
CA PRO A 110 -6.88 4.04 -36.52
C PRO A 110 -8.42 4.21 -36.37
N GLY A 111 -8.97 5.43 -36.50
CA GLY A 111 -10.42 5.68 -36.39
C GLY A 111 -11.05 5.43 -35.01
N ARG A 112 -10.23 5.24 -33.97
CA ARG A 112 -10.66 5.00 -32.60
C ARG A 112 -9.63 5.53 -31.60
N CYS A 113 -10.05 5.67 -30.35
CA CYS A 113 -9.10 5.92 -29.26
C CYS A 113 -8.39 4.62 -28.86
N PHE A 114 -7.07 4.69 -28.60
CA PHE A 114 -6.33 3.52 -28.13
C PHE A 114 -6.68 3.17 -26.67
N PRO A 115 -6.76 1.88 -26.30
CA PRO A 115 -6.91 1.47 -24.90
C PRO A 115 -5.71 1.95 -24.07
N GLY A 116 -5.94 2.29 -22.80
CA GLY A 116 -4.91 2.84 -21.92
C GLY A 116 -4.56 4.31 -22.16
N SER A 117 -5.23 4.99 -23.10
CA SER A 117 -5.07 6.44 -23.30
C SER A 117 -5.35 7.21 -21.99
N LYS A 118 -4.46 8.14 -21.68
CA LYS A 118 -4.50 8.94 -20.43
C LYS A 118 -5.73 9.86 -20.42
N ARG A 119 -6.66 9.59 -19.50
CA ARG A 119 -7.97 10.28 -19.36
C ARG A 119 -8.28 10.64 -17.91
N PRO A 120 -9.15 11.64 -17.67
CA PRO A 120 -9.56 11.96 -16.30
C PRO A 120 -10.22 10.74 -15.66
N SER A 121 -9.93 10.49 -14.39
CA SER A 121 -10.23 9.22 -13.72
C SER A 121 -9.95 9.30 -12.22
N HIS A 122 -10.50 8.35 -11.44
CA HIS A 122 -10.20 8.19 -10.01
C HIS A 122 -8.71 7.89 -9.74
N MET A 123 -7.95 8.74 -9.01
CA MET A 123 -6.57 8.41 -8.57
C MET A 123 -6.42 8.30 -7.05
N GLY A 124 -5.44 7.49 -6.65
CA GLY A 124 -5.27 7.03 -5.28
C GLY A 124 -6.09 5.78 -4.99
N THR A 125 -6.08 5.32 -3.73
CA THR A 125 -6.74 4.07 -3.30
C THR A 125 -6.24 2.84 -4.07
N VAL A 126 -4.99 2.89 -4.52
CA VAL A 126 -4.32 1.78 -5.19
C VAL A 126 -3.18 1.27 -4.33
N ASN A 127 -2.89 -0.04 -4.41
CA ASN A 127 -1.75 -0.64 -3.74
C ASN A 127 -0.45 -0.13 -4.39
N VAL A 128 0.41 0.49 -3.58
CA VAL A 128 1.71 1.00 -4.00
C VAL A 128 2.76 0.37 -3.11
N THR A 129 3.89 -0.01 -3.72
CA THR A 129 5.09 -0.46 -3.00
C THR A 129 6.18 0.58 -3.20
N VAL A 130 6.64 1.17 -2.11
CA VAL A 130 7.84 2.00 -2.10
C VAL A 130 9.00 1.09 -1.70
N LYS A 131 10.02 1.02 -2.57
CA LYS A 131 11.12 0.07 -2.43
C LYS A 131 12.36 0.74 -1.86
N ASN A 132 13.20 -0.05 -1.22
CA ASN A 132 14.53 0.34 -0.74
C ASN A 132 14.49 1.56 0.18
N LEU A 133 13.63 1.52 1.19
CA LEU A 133 13.59 2.51 2.26
C LEU A 133 14.57 2.11 3.38
N GLU A 134 15.35 3.08 3.85
CA GLU A 134 16.38 2.88 4.88
C GLU A 134 15.73 2.80 6.27
N VAL A 135 16.13 1.79 7.06
CA VAL A 135 15.72 1.66 8.46
C VAL A 135 16.69 2.46 9.32
N ILE A 136 16.19 3.48 10.01
CA ILE A 136 17.01 4.36 10.85
C ILE A 136 17.15 3.77 12.26
N LYS A 137 16.03 3.35 12.85
CA LYS A 137 15.99 2.87 14.22
C LYS A 137 14.83 1.90 14.42
N VAL A 138 15.10 0.85 15.19
CA VAL A 138 14.08 -0.05 15.74
C VAL A 138 13.99 0.25 17.24
N ASP A 139 12.78 0.49 17.74
CA ASP A 139 12.50 0.69 19.16
C ASP A 139 11.54 -0.40 19.64
N LEU A 140 12.09 -1.40 20.32
CA LEU A 140 11.33 -2.57 20.80
C LEU A 140 10.39 -2.21 21.95
N GLU A 141 10.78 -1.28 22.83
CA GLU A 141 9.96 -0.85 23.97
C GLU A 141 8.67 -0.17 23.51
N LYS A 142 8.80 0.77 22.55
CA LYS A 142 7.66 1.51 22.01
C LYS A 142 6.95 0.76 20.88
N LYS A 143 7.50 -0.36 20.42
CA LYS A 143 7.04 -1.13 19.25
C LYS A 143 6.95 -0.25 17.99
N VAL A 144 7.98 0.57 17.74
CA VAL A 144 8.04 1.50 16.60
C VAL A 144 9.24 1.18 15.69
N LEU A 145 9.00 1.22 14.38
CA LEU A 145 10.02 1.15 13.34
C LEU A 145 10.16 2.53 12.67
N LEU A 146 11.33 3.15 12.79
CA LEU A 146 11.63 4.43 12.15
C LEU A 146 12.27 4.20 10.77
N VAL A 147 11.58 4.64 9.73
CA VAL A 147 11.99 4.47 8.33
C VAL A 147 12.17 5.82 7.67
N LYS A 148 13.25 5.97 6.91
CA LYS A 148 13.52 7.16 6.12
C LYS A 148 12.75 7.11 4.80
N GLY A 149 11.80 8.01 4.62
CA GLY A 149 11.10 8.22 3.35
C GLY A 149 9.59 8.21 3.46
N ALA A 150 8.92 8.05 2.32
CA ALA A 150 7.48 8.15 2.22
C ALA A 150 6.80 6.78 2.41
N ILE A 151 5.83 6.73 3.34
CA ILE A 151 4.98 5.56 3.55
C ILE A 151 3.68 5.73 2.74
N PRO A 152 3.28 4.72 1.95
CA PRO A 152 2.05 4.79 1.17
C PRO A 152 0.81 4.68 2.06
N GLY A 153 0.04 5.77 2.14
CA GLY A 153 -1.28 5.79 2.80
C GLY A 153 -1.48 6.97 3.73
N PRO A 154 -2.71 7.15 4.26
CA PRO A 154 -2.96 8.09 5.36
C PRO A 154 -2.38 7.56 6.69
N ARG A 155 -2.24 8.45 7.68
CA ARG A 155 -1.87 8.04 9.04
C ARG A 155 -2.84 6.99 9.58
N GLY A 156 -2.32 5.92 10.16
CA GLY A 156 -3.11 4.80 10.69
C GLY A 156 -3.48 3.73 9.65
N SER A 157 -3.01 3.85 8.39
CA SER A 157 -3.20 2.79 7.41
C SER A 157 -2.36 1.55 7.72
N VAL A 158 -2.90 0.38 7.46
CA VAL A 158 -2.15 -0.89 7.52
C VAL A 158 -1.17 -0.95 6.35
N VAL A 159 0.09 -1.22 6.65
CA VAL A 159 1.16 -1.42 5.66
C VAL A 159 1.80 -2.79 5.86
N VAL A 160 2.34 -3.34 4.77
CA VAL A 160 3.10 -4.58 4.76
C VAL A 160 4.56 -4.20 4.54
N VAL A 161 5.40 -4.55 5.51
CA VAL A 161 6.85 -4.32 5.47
C VAL A 161 7.52 -5.64 5.09
N ARG A 162 8.43 -5.59 4.13
CA ARG A 162 9.23 -6.74 3.68
C ARG A 162 10.69 -6.34 3.59
N ARG A 163 11.60 -7.31 3.74
CA ARG A 163 13.01 -7.09 3.40
C ARG A 163 13.13 -6.68 1.94
N SER A 164 13.94 -5.65 1.65
CA SER A 164 14.16 -5.24 0.26
C SER A 164 15.04 -6.26 -0.47
N SER A 165 14.66 -6.62 -1.70
CA SER A 165 15.50 -7.46 -2.57
C SER A 165 16.57 -6.68 -3.32
N ARG A 166 16.57 -5.34 -3.21
CA ARG A 166 17.48 -4.44 -3.95
C ARG A 166 18.34 -3.60 -3.02
N ALA A 167 18.59 -4.08 -1.80
CA ALA A 167 19.46 -3.42 -0.85
C ALA A 167 20.79 -3.07 -1.53
N LYS A 168 21.08 -1.78 -1.70
CA LYS A 168 22.44 -1.34 -1.96
C LYS A 168 23.16 -1.38 -0.61
N GLY A 169 24.03 -2.37 -0.44
CA GLY A 169 25.06 -2.31 0.60
C GLY A 169 25.96 -1.10 0.39
#